data_AF-A0A6A0BD02-F1
#
_entry.id   AF-A0A6A0BD02-F1
#
_cell.length_a   1.000
_cell.length_b   1.000
_cell.length_c   1.000
_cell.angle_alpha   90.00
_cell.angle_beta   90.00
_cell.angle_gamma   90.00
#
_symmetry.space_group_name_H-M   'P 1'
#
loop_
_entity.id
_entity.type
_entity.pdbx_description
1 polymer ?
#
loop_
_entity_poly.entity_id
_entity_poly.type
_entity_poly.pdbx_seq_one_letter_code
_entity_poly.pdbx_strand_id
1 'polypeptide(L)'
;MCGQKVTELEEQLNAENRVYFEELYNTLFLNGAIYNSQAVSETSYTLLLDLLAAQDAGENASGYFWVSPIQMSKRLLKNIFRYFSYHLHYLGNQIYPICEK
;
A
#
# COMPACT_ATOMS: atom_id res chain seq x y z
N MET A 1 11.60 -7.60 6.66
CA MET A 1 10.15 -7.75 6.43
C MET A 1 9.58 -6.41 5.97
N CYS A 2 8.68 -6.39 4.99
CA CYS A 2 8.08 -5.16 4.44
C CYS A 2 7.54 -4.21 5.53
N GLY A 3 6.96 -4.74 6.62
CA GLY A 3 6.41 -3.93 7.71
C GLY A 3 7.40 -2.97 8.39
N GLN A 4 8.65 -3.37 8.60
CA GLN A 4 9.67 -2.48 9.16
C GLN A 4 10.05 -1.36 8.18
N LYS A 5 10.19 -1.71 6.89
CA LYS A 5 10.47 -0.74 5.82
C LYS A 5 9.32 0.26 5.64
N VAL A 6 8.07 -0.18 5.82
CA VAL A 6 6.88 0.70 5.77
C VAL A 6 6.99 1.77 6.86
N THR A 7 7.30 1.39 8.10
CA THR A 7 7.49 2.35 9.20
C THR A 7 8.62 3.34 8.91
N GLU A 8 9.78 2.86 8.44
CA GLU A 8 10.94 3.71 8.12
C GLU A 8 10.65 4.72 6.99
N LEU A 9 9.86 4.33 5.99
CA LEU A 9 9.48 5.21 4.87
C LEU A 9 8.37 6.20 5.27
N GLU A 10 7.43 5.77 6.11
CA GLU A 10 6.36 6.63 6.60
C GLU A 10 6.91 7.84 7.38
N GLU A 11 7.97 7.63 8.17
CA GLU A 11 8.65 8.70 8.92
C GLU A 11 9.25 9.80 8.01
N GLN A 12 9.45 9.54 6.72
CA GLN A 12 9.99 10.49 5.75
C GLN A 12 8.90 11.34 5.08
N LEU A 13 7.63 10.99 5.27
CA LEU A 13 6.51 11.79 4.77
C LEU A 13 6.40 13.11 5.55
N ASN A 14 6.02 14.16 4.84
CA ASN A 14 5.52 15.38 5.47
C ASN A 14 4.18 15.11 6.18
N ALA A 15 3.75 16.04 7.03
CA ALA A 15 2.56 15.86 7.86
C ALA A 15 1.27 15.59 7.06
N GLU A 16 1.07 16.27 5.92
CA GLU A 16 -0.13 16.10 5.09
C GLU A 16 -0.18 14.71 4.45
N ASN A 17 0.93 14.31 3.82
CA ASN A 17 1.05 13.02 3.16
C ASN A 17 1.00 11.86 4.17
N ARG A 18 1.56 12.07 5.37
CA ARG A 18 1.49 11.08 6.45
C ARG A 18 0.06 10.82 6.90
N VAL A 19 -0.74 11.87 7.13
CA VAL A 19 -2.16 11.72 7.51
C VAL A 19 -2.93 10.95 6.43
N TYR A 20 -2.71 11.29 5.16
CA TYR A 20 -3.33 10.56 4.05
C TYR A 20 -2.96 9.07 4.08
N PHE A 21 -1.66 8.78 4.22
CA PHE A 21 -1.14 7.43 4.20
C PHE A 21 -1.63 6.60 5.39
N GLU A 22 -1.62 7.15 6.61
CA GLU A 22 -2.10 6.47 7.81
C GLU A 22 -3.58 6.05 7.68
N GLU A 23 -4.45 6.93 7.18
CA GLU A 23 -5.86 6.62 6.96
C GLU A 23 -6.06 5.51 5.92
N LEU A 24 -5.30 5.59 4.81
CA LEU A 24 -5.29 4.57 3.76
C LEU A 24 -4.81 3.23 4.32
N TYR A 25 -3.65 3.21 5.00
CA TYR A 25 -2.99 2.03 5.52
C TYR A 25 -3.85 1.32 6.56
N ASN A 26 -4.43 2.05 7.50
CA ASN A 26 -5.34 1.50 8.51
C ASN A 26 -6.53 0.82 7.84
N THR A 27 -7.11 1.45 6.82
CA THR A 27 -8.23 0.86 6.08
C THR A 27 -7.81 -0.41 5.33
N LEU A 28 -6.65 -0.41 4.67
CA LEU A 28 -6.11 -1.59 4.00
C LEU A 28 -5.83 -2.74 4.98
N PHE A 29 -5.19 -2.43 6.10
CA PHE A 29 -4.80 -3.41 7.09
C PHE A 29 -6.03 -4.09 7.71
N LEU A 30 -6.99 -3.30 8.20
CA LEU A 30 -8.21 -3.82 8.83
C LEU A 30 -9.05 -4.70 7.89
N ASN A 31 -9.10 -4.38 6.60
CA ASN A 31 -9.97 -5.06 5.64
C ASN A 31 -9.26 -6.13 4.80
N GLY A 32 -7.93 -6.05 4.65
CA GLY A 32 -7.15 -6.89 3.75
C GLY A 32 -6.23 -7.89 4.46
N ALA A 33 -5.73 -7.58 5.65
CA ALA A 33 -4.67 -8.37 6.27
C ALA A 33 -5.10 -9.79 6.65
N ILE A 34 -6.38 -9.99 7.00
CA ILE A 34 -6.96 -11.32 7.29
C ILE A 34 -6.98 -12.24 6.05
N TYR A 35 -6.99 -11.65 4.84
CA TYR A 35 -7.01 -12.41 3.59
C TYR A 35 -5.61 -12.60 3.03
N ASN A 36 -4.79 -11.55 3.00
CA ASN A 36 -3.42 -11.60 2.52
C ASN A 36 -2.58 -10.45 3.10
N SER A 37 -2.01 -10.66 4.29
CA SER A 37 -1.17 -9.69 4.98
C SER A 37 0.11 -9.32 4.22
N GLN A 38 0.70 -10.27 3.48
CA GLN A 38 1.86 -10.00 2.63
C GLN A 38 1.51 -9.02 1.50
N ALA A 39 0.42 -9.28 0.77
CA ALA A 39 -0.02 -8.40 -0.31
C ALA A 39 -0.39 -6.99 0.20
N VAL A 40 -0.99 -6.88 1.38
CA VAL A 40 -1.21 -5.58 2.04
C VAL A 40 0.12 -4.89 2.28
N SER A 41 1.10 -5.56 2.90
CA SER A 41 2.39 -4.95 3.23
C SER A 41 3.18 -4.52 2.00
N GLU A 42 3.19 -5.33 0.93
CA GLU A 42 3.81 -4.99 -0.34
C GLU A 42 3.11 -3.82 -1.04
N THR A 43 1.77 -3.83 -1.07
CA THR A 43 0.97 -2.72 -1.64
C THR A 43 1.24 -1.41 -0.91
N SER A 44 1.27 -1.45 0.42
CA SER A 44 1.56 -0.29 1.26
C SER A 44 2.98 0.23 1.06
N TYR A 45 3.95 -0.67 0.91
CA TYR A 45 5.33 -0.31 0.59
C TYR A 45 5.44 0.42 -0.75
N THR A 46 4.82 -0.10 -1.82
CA THR A 46 4.84 0.58 -3.13
C THR A 46 4.18 1.95 -3.08
N LEU A 47 3.05 2.09 -2.37
CA LEU A 47 2.38 3.38 -2.23
C LEU A 47 3.21 4.41 -1.48
N LEU A 48 3.98 3.99 -0.47
CA LEU A 48 4.91 4.89 0.22
C LEU A 48 5.99 5.41 -0.72
N LEU A 49 6.56 4.55 -1.56
CA LEU A 49 7.55 4.96 -2.55
C LEU A 49 6.96 5.97 -3.55
N ASP A 50 5.77 5.69 -4.08
CA ASP A 50 5.08 6.60 -5.01
C ASP A 50 4.80 7.95 -4.35
N LEU A 51 4.35 7.94 -3.09
CA LEU A 51 4.01 9.15 -2.35
C LEU A 51 5.25 9.98 -1.96
N LEU A 52 6.37 9.33 -1.63
CA LEU A 52 7.64 10.02 -1.40
C LEU A 52 8.18 10.66 -2.68
N ALA A 53 8.08 9.96 -3.81
CA ALA A 53 8.46 10.53 -5.11
C ALA A 53 7.59 11.74 -5.49
N ALA A 54 6.27 11.67 -5.24
CA ALA A 54 5.36 12.80 -5.45
C ALA A 54 5.70 13.98 -4.52
N GLN A 55 6.00 13.70 -3.26
CA GLN A 55 6.42 14.70 -2.29
C GLN A 55 7.70 15.43 -2.72
N ASP A 56 8.70 14.69 -3.20
CA ASP A 56 9.95 15.25 -3.71
C ASP A 56 9.72 16.12 -4.96
N ALA A 57 8.68 15.82 -5.74
CA ALA A 57 8.22 16.64 -6.86
C ALA A 57 7.34 17.84 -6.44
N GLY A 58 7.06 18.02 -5.15
CA GLY A 58 6.24 19.09 -4.61
C GLY A 58 4.73 18.83 -4.65
N GLU A 59 4.31 17.59 -4.90
CA GLU A 59 2.90 17.18 -4.88
C GLU A 59 2.52 16.54 -3.54
N ASN A 60 1.27 16.74 -3.12
CA ASN A 60 0.70 16.01 -1.99
C ASN A 60 -0.12 14.81 -2.47
N ALA A 61 -0.44 13.90 -1.55
CA ALA A 61 -1.16 12.65 -1.85
C ALA A 61 -2.48 12.88 -2.57
N SER A 62 -3.25 13.90 -2.18
CA SER A 62 -4.53 14.23 -2.81
C SER A 62 -4.36 14.71 -4.25
N GLY A 63 -3.32 15.50 -4.51
CA GLY A 63 -2.94 15.95 -5.85
C GLY A 63 -2.43 14.82 -6.73
N TYR A 64 -1.64 13.91 -6.18
CA TYR A 64 -1.07 12.79 -6.93
C TYR A 64 -2.09 11.69 -7.25
N PHE A 65 -2.88 11.26 -6.24
CA PHE A 65 -3.83 10.15 -6.40
C PHE A 65 -5.22 10.59 -6.88
N TRP A 66 -5.55 11.88 -6.81
CA TRP A 66 -6.84 12.46 -7.22
C TRP A 66 -8.07 11.88 -6.52
N VAL A 67 -7.87 11.17 -5.40
CA VAL A 67 -8.94 10.52 -4.62
C VAL A 67 -8.62 10.56 -3.14
N SER A 68 -9.66 10.44 -2.31
CA SER A 68 -9.48 10.34 -0.85
C SER A 68 -8.81 9.01 -0.44
N PRO A 69 -8.19 8.95 0.76
CA PRO A 69 -7.60 7.71 1.30
C PRO A 69 -8.56 6.52 1.28
N ILE A 70 -9.82 6.75 1.65
CA ILE A 70 -10.89 5.73 1.66
C ILE A 70 -11.22 5.24 0.24
N GLN A 71 -11.24 6.13 -0.75
CA GLN A 71 -11.49 5.74 -2.13
C GLN A 71 -10.32 4.94 -2.70
N MET A 72 -9.09 5.35 -2.38
CA MET A 72 -7.87 4.65 -2.79
C MET A 72 -7.79 3.25 -2.15
N SER A 73 -8.03 3.13 -0.85
CA SER A 73 -8.03 1.84 -0.16
C SER A 73 -9.06 0.86 -0.74
N LYS A 74 -10.26 1.33 -1.10
CA LYS A 74 -11.27 0.51 -1.81
C LYS A 74 -10.77 -0.01 -3.17
N ARG A 75 -10.07 0.84 -3.95
CA ARG A 75 -9.48 0.43 -5.24
C ARG A 75 -8.42 -0.65 -5.05
N LEU A 76 -7.59 -0.49 -4.03
CA LEU A 76 -6.48 -1.40 -3.73
C LEU A 76 -6.97 -2.74 -3.15
N LEU A 77 -7.95 -2.73 -2.24
CA LEU A 77 -8.58 -3.94 -1.71
C LEU A 77 -9.18 -4.80 -2.82
N LYS A 78 -9.80 -4.19 -3.84
CA LYS A 78 -10.31 -4.92 -5.01
C LYS A 78 -9.20 -5.70 -5.72
N ASN A 79 -8.00 -5.13 -5.81
CA ASN A 79 -6.85 -5.80 -6.42
C ASN A 79 -6.32 -6.93 -5.53
N ILE A 80 -6.18 -6.69 -4.22
CA ILE A 80 -5.74 -7.69 -3.25
C ILE A 80 -6.67 -8.91 -3.26
N PHE A 81 -7.99 -8.69 -3.24
CA PHE A 81 -8.97 -9.78 -3.31
C PHE A 81 -8.96 -10.51 -4.65
N ARG A 82 -8.68 -9.79 -5.74
CA ARG A 82 -8.56 -10.40 -7.07
C ARG A 82 -7.36 -11.36 -7.13
N TYR A 83 -6.20 -10.96 -6.61
CA TYR A 83 -5.02 -11.84 -6.53
C TYR A 83 -5.27 -13.05 -5.63
N PHE A 84 -5.96 -12.88 -4.49
CA PHE A 84 -6.35 -13.99 -3.62
C PHE A 84 -7.25 -15.01 -4.35
N SER A 85 -8.25 -14.53 -5.10
CA SER A 85 -9.15 -15.41 -5.88
C SER A 85 -8.42 -16.20 -6.96
N TYR A 86 -7.42 -15.63 -7.63
CA TYR A 86 -6.62 -16.35 -8.63
C TYR A 86 -5.61 -17.33 -7.99
N HIS A 87 -5.05 -17.01 -6.82
CA HIS A 87 -4.15 -17.91 -6.09
C HIS A 87 -4.86 -19.16 -5.55
N LEU A 88 -6.16 -19.08 -5.23
CA LEU A 88 -6.96 -20.26 -4.88
C LEU A 88 -7.17 -21.22 -6.06
N HIS A 89 -7.04 -20.76 -7.31
CA HIS A 89 -7.22 -21.59 -8.51
C HIS A 89 -5.91 -22.11 -9.14
N TYR A 90 -4.77 -21.47 -8.87
CA TYR A 90 -3.48 -21.87 -9.43
C TYR A 90 -2.43 -21.93 -8.32
N LEU A 91 -2.23 -23.12 -7.75
CA LEU A 91 -1.08 -23.39 -6.88
C LEU A 91 0.18 -23.52 -7.75
N GLY A 92 1.01 -22.48 -7.76
CA GLY A 92 2.37 -22.55 -8.29
C GLY A 92 2.85 -21.26 -8.93
N ASN A 93 3.33 -20.32 -8.12
CA ASN A 93 4.49 -19.49 -8.45
C ASN A 93 4.98 -18.75 -7.20
N GLN A 94 6.26 -18.90 -6.88
CA GLN A 94 6.93 -18.11 -5.84
C GLN A 94 6.86 -16.62 -6.22
N ILE A 95 6.02 -15.86 -5.52
CA ILE A 95 6.06 -14.40 -5.57
C ILE A 95 7.21 -13.97 -4.65
N TYR A 96 8.32 -13.56 -5.24
CA TYR A 96 9.41 -12.94 -4.49
C TYR A 96 8.92 -11.61 -3.89
N PRO A 97 9.18 -11.34 -2.60
CA PRO A 97 8.69 -10.14 -1.96
C PRO A 97 9.31 -8.89 -2.59
N ILE A 98 8.45 -7.95 -3.01
CA ILE A 98 8.85 -6.70 -3.68
C ILE A 98 9.82 -5.88 -2.79
N CYS A 99 9.67 -5.98 -1.48
CA CYS A 99 10.46 -5.24 -0.50
C CYS A 99 11.86 -5.82 -0.24
N GLU A 100 12.31 -6.86 -0.96
CA GLU A 100 13.68 -7.39 -0.86
C GLU A 100 14.62 -6.89 -1.97
N LYS A 101 14.12 -6.12 -2.93
CA LYS A 101 14.97 -5.31 -3.82
C LYS A 101 15.40 -4.01 -3.12
#